data_AF-E3H781-F1
#
_entry.id   AF-E3H781-F1
#
_cell.length_a   1.000
_cell.length_b   1.000
_cell.length_c   1.000
_cell.angle_alpha   90.00
_cell.angle_beta   90.00
_cell.angle_gamma   90.00
#
_symmetry.space_group_name_H-M   'P 1'
#
loop_
_entity.id
_entity.type
_entity.pdbx_description
1 polymer ?
#
loop_
_entity_poly.entity_id
_entity_poly.type
_entity_poly.pdbx_seq_one_letter_code
_entity_poly.pdbx_strand_id
1 'polypeptide(L)' 'MRQLCFEYFNRGGMFRWMGGGLMMLFPILLIVLIFYFFNKNDKNNNIENVTPLDILKKRYARGEITKQEFEDMKKDIQ' A
#
# COMPACT_ATOMS: atom_id res chain seq x y z
N MET A 1 12.12 -4.15 -5.49
CA MET A 1 11.06 -3.46 -6.23
C MET A 1 11.37 -1.97 -6.49
N ARG A 2 12.61 -1.62 -6.85
CA ARG A 2 13.01 -0.21 -7.13
C ARG A 2 13.73 -0.07 -8.48
N GLN A 3 13.96 -1.19 -9.18
CA GLN A 3 14.68 -1.23 -10.46
C GLN A 3 13.76 -1.17 -11.68
N LEU A 4 12.50 -1.62 -11.57
CA LEU A 4 11.56 -1.62 -12.70
C LEU A 4 11.11 -0.20 -13.12
N CYS A 5 11.21 0.80 -12.24
CA CYS A 5 10.82 2.18 -12.58
C CYS A 5 11.88 2.95 -13.37
N PHE A 6 13.17 2.57 -13.31
CA PHE A 6 14.23 3.30 -14.01
C PHE A 6 14.42 2.82 -15.45
N GLU A 7 14.15 1.54 -15.74
CA GLU A 7 14.25 1.02 -17.11
C GLU A 7 13.12 1.45 -18.04
N TYR A 8 11.93 1.79 -17.50
CA TYR A 8 10.80 2.23 -18.34
C TYR A 8 10.96 3.67 -18.85
N PHE A 9 11.76 4.49 -18.17
CA PHE A 9 11.96 5.90 -18.54
C PHE A 9 12.91 6.07 -19.74
N ASN A 10 13.77 5.08 -20.01
CA ASN A 10 14.83 5.23 -21.02
C ASN A 10 14.57 4.50 -22.35
N ARG A 11 13.42 3.83 -22.52
CA ARG A 11 13.13 2.98 -23.70
C ARG A 11 12.16 3.55 -24.73
N GLY A 12 11.80 4.83 -24.63
CA GLY A 12 10.84 5.48 -25.55
C GLY A 12 11.27 6.85 -26.10
N GLY A 13 12.52 7.26 -25.87
CA GLY A 13 12.96 8.64 -26.05
C GLY A 13 13.27 9.11 -27.47
N MET A 14 13.40 8.22 -28.47
CA MET A 14 13.93 8.62 -29.78
C MET A 14 12.93 8.62 -30.95
N PHE A 15 11.71 8.09 -30.77
CA PHE A 15 10.71 8.03 -31.85
C PHE A 15 9.55 9.03 -31.74
N ARG A 16 9.53 9.88 -30.69
CA ARG A 16 8.35 10.70 -30.37
C ARG A 16 8.39 12.16 -30.86
N TRP A 17 9.48 12.58 -31.48
CA TRP A 17 9.70 14.00 -31.83
C TRP A 17 9.11 14.45 -33.17
N MET A 18 8.65 13.55 -34.04
CA MET A 18 8.34 13.91 -35.43
C MET A 18 6.89 13.65 -35.91
N GLY A 19 5.91 13.49 -35.01
CA GLY A 19 4.50 13.37 -35.45
C GLY A 19 3.45 12.98 -34.41
N GLY A 20 3.62 13.31 -33.12
CA GLY A 20 2.94 12.59 -32.03
C GLY A 20 2.09 13.39 -31.05
N GLY A 21 1.64 14.61 -31.37
CA GLY A 21 0.92 15.46 -30.41
C GLY A 21 -0.36 14.83 -29.82
N LEU A 22 -1.15 14.15 -30.67
CA LEU A 22 -2.38 13.47 -30.26
C LEU A 22 -2.15 12.05 -29.69
N MET A 23 -1.10 11.37 -30.13
CA MET A 23 -0.77 9.99 -29.72
C MET A 23 -0.17 9.93 -28.31
N MET A 24 0.25 11.08 -27.76
CA MET A 24 0.82 11.21 -26.41
C MET A 24 -0.25 11.37 -25.31
N LEU A 25 -1.47 11.81 -25.63
CA LEU A 25 -2.54 11.96 -24.63
C LEU A 25 -3.10 10.62 -24.16
N PHE A 26 -3.19 9.65 -25.07
CA PHE A 26 -3.70 8.30 -24.79
C PHE A 26 -2.95 7.58 -23.64
N PRO A 27 -1.61 7.48 -23.64
CA PRO A 27 -0.90 6.82 -22.54
C PRO A 27 -0.99 7.60 -21.23
N ILE A 28 -1.06 8.94 -21.26
CA ILE A 28 -1.20 9.75 -20.04
C ILE A 28 -2.53 9.45 -19.35
N LEU A 29 -3.63 9.41 -20.12
CA LEU A 29 -4.96 9.11 -19.60
C LEU A 29 -5.05 7.68 -19.04
N LEU A 30 -4.41 6.73 -19.71
CA LEU A 30 -4.35 5.32 -19.28
C LEU A 30 -3.58 5.17 -17.96
N ILE A 31 -2.46 5.89 -17.78
CA ILE A 31 -1.69 5.90 -16.51
C ILE A 31 -2.54 6.46 -15.36
N VAL A 32 -3.25 7.58 -15.58
CA VAL A 32 -4.11 8.20 -14.55
C VAL A 32 -5.25 7.27 -14.14
N LEU A 33 -5.86 6.58 -15.10
CA LEU A 33 -6.95 5.64 -14.84
C LEU A 33 -6.50 4.44 -13.98
N ILE A 34 -5.32 3.88 -14.28
CA ILE A 34 -4.71 2.82 -13.48
C ILE A 34 -4.44 3.34 -12.07
N PHE A 35 -3.81 4.51 -11.93
CA PHE A 35 -3.47 5.05 -10.62
C PHE A 35 -4.71 5.32 -9.75
N TYR A 36 -5.80 5.81 -10.36
CA TYR A 36 -7.08 6.04 -9.66
C TYR A 36 -7.73 4.74 -9.17
N PHE A 37 -7.70 3.69 -9.98
CA PHE A 37 -8.25 2.38 -9.59
C PHE A 37 -7.43 1.71 -8.48
N PHE A 38 -6.10 1.81 -8.54
CA PHE A 38 -5.24 1.26 -7.50
C PHE A 38 -5.33 2.05 -6.19
N ASN A 39 -5.33 3.39 -6.23
CA ASN A 39 -5.55 4.23 -5.04
C ASN A 39 -6.90 4.02 -4.36
N LYS A 40 -7.93 3.57 -5.10
CA LYS A 40 -9.24 3.25 -4.52
C LYS A 40 -9.23 1.92 -3.76
N ASN A 41 -8.36 0.99 -4.16
CA ASN A 41 -8.16 -0.30 -3.49
C ASN A 41 -7.13 -0.25 -2.35
N ASP A 42 -6.29 0.79 -2.31
CA ASP A 42 -5.35 1.06 -1.21
C ASP A 42 -6.01 1.63 0.07
N LYS A 43 -7.35 1.68 0.11
CA LYS A 43 -8.10 1.81 1.38
C LYS A 43 -8.15 0.52 2.18
N ASN A 44 -7.48 -0.54 1.71
CA ASN A 44 -7.22 -1.74 2.50
C ASN A 44 -5.74 -1.85 2.90
N ASN A 45 -5.04 -0.72 3.00
CA ASN A 45 -3.95 -0.58 3.95
C ASN A 45 -4.53 -0.66 5.37
N ASN A 46 -4.96 -1.86 5.75
CA ASN A 46 -5.16 -2.33 7.12
C ASN A 46 -3.80 -2.42 7.85
N ILE A 47 -2.92 -1.44 7.61
CA ILE A 47 -2.05 -0.87 8.63
C ILE A 47 -2.92 0.11 9.43
N GLU A 48 -4.14 -0.33 9.76
CA GLU A 48 -5.00 0.34 10.71
C GLU A 48 -4.33 0.05 12.04
N ASN A 49 -3.45 0.99 12.43
CA ASN A 49 -2.80 1.14 13.73
C ASN A 49 -3.05 -0.08 14.63
N VAL A 50 -2.37 -1.19 14.37
CA VAL A 50 -2.60 -2.40 15.17
C VAL A 50 -2.08 -2.06 16.54
N THR A 51 -2.99 -1.65 17.42
CA THR A 51 -2.61 -1.14 18.72
C THR A 51 -1.97 -2.31 19.48
N PRO A 52 -1.02 -2.04 20.40
CA PRO A 52 -0.52 -3.09 21.29
C PRO A 52 -1.67 -3.88 21.92
N LEU A 53 -2.79 -3.21 22.23
CA LEU A 53 -4.01 -3.79 22.76
C LEU A 53 -4.71 -4.80 21.82
N ASP A 54 -4.70 -4.56 20.50
CA ASP A 54 -5.27 -5.51 19.52
C ASP A 54 -4.40 -6.75 19.33
N ILE A 55 -3.07 -6.60 19.42
CA ILE A 55 -2.14 -7.73 19.43
C ILE A 55 -2.40 -8.60 20.66
N LEU A 56 -2.59 -7.98 21.83
CA LEU A 56 -2.90 -8.68 23.08
C LEU A 56 -4.22 -9.44 23.02
N LYS A 57 -5.30 -8.80 22.56
CA LYS A 57 -6.61 -9.45 22.38
C LYS A 57 -6.50 -10.67 21.47
N LYS A 58 -5.72 -10.57 20.39
CA LYS A 58 -5.52 -11.67 19.43
C LYS A 58 -4.81 -12.87 20.07
N ARG A 59 -3.82 -12.63 20.95
CA ARG A 59 -3.12 -13.72 21.67
C ARG A 59 -3.98 -14.34 22.77
N TYR A 60 -4.77 -13.52 23.47
CA TYR A 60 -5.75 -14.02 24.45
C TYR A 60 -6.81 -14.90 23.77
N ALA A 61 -7.34 -14.46 22.62
CA ALA A 61 -8.30 -15.24 21.84
C ALA A 61 -7.74 -16.57 21.31
N ARG A 62 -6.43 -16.63 21.07
CA ARG A 62 -5.72 -17.87 20.72
C ARG A 62 -5.44 -18.78 21.92
N GLY A 63 -5.64 -18.29 23.15
CA GLY A 63 -5.27 -19.01 24.37
C GLY A 63 -3.77 -19.09 24.62
N GLU A 64 -2.96 -18.25 23.95
CA GLU A 64 -1.51 -18.18 24.15
C GLU A 64 -1.14 -17.49 25.47
N ILE A 65 -2.04 -16.65 26.00
CA ILE A 65 -1.87 -15.93 27.28
C ILE A 65 -3.10 -16.14 28.16
N THR A 66 -2.87 -16.14 29.47
CA THR A 66 -3.93 -16.25 30.47
C THR A 66 -4.63 -14.91 30.71
N LYS A 67 -5.81 -14.94 31.32
CA LYS A 67 -6.56 -13.72 31.66
C LYS A 67 -5.77 -12.79 32.59
N GLN A 68 -4.96 -13.35 33.49
CA GLN A 68 -4.12 -12.57 34.41
C GLN A 68 -3.07 -11.76 33.64
N GLU A 69 -2.32 -12.42 32.76
CA GLU A 69 -1.30 -11.77 31.92
C GLU A 69 -1.88 -10.70 30.99
N PHE A 70 -3.08 -10.95 30.44
CA PHE A 70 -3.78 -9.96 29.62
C PHE A 70 -4.13 -8.68 30.40
N GLU A 71 -4.65 -8.82 31.63
CA GLU A 71 -5.03 -7.67 32.46
C GLU A 71 -3.81 -6.87 32.93
N ASP A 72 -2.69 -7.52 33.24
CA ASP A 72 -1.47 -6.83 33.66
C ASP A 72 -0.86 -6.00 32.53
N MET A 73 -0.72 -6.58 31.34
CA MET A 73 -0.21 -5.86 30.16
C MET A 73 -1.17 -4.77 29.67
N LYS A 74 -2.50 -4.97 29.82
CA LYS A 74 -3.49 -3.95 29.47
C LYS A 74 -3.33 -2.69 30.33
N LYS A 75 -3.00 -2.84 31.62
CA LYS A 75 -2.74 -1.71 32.53
C LYS A 75 -1.44 -0.98 32.22
N ASP A 76 -0.47 -1.65 31.61
CA ASP A 76 0.80 -1.04 31.21
C ASP A 76 0.64 -0.16 29.96
N ILE A 77 -0.25 -0.56 29.06
CA ILE A 77 -0.53 0.11 27.78
C ILE A 77 -1.53 1.29 27.92
N GLN A 78 -2.34 1.28 28.97
CA GLN A 78 -3.40 2.27 29.23
C GLN A 78 -2.93 3.37 30.18
#